data_AF-A0A942V1U0-F1
#
_entry.id   AF-A0A942V1U0-F1
#
_cell.length_a   1.000
_cell.length_b   1.000
_cell.length_c   1.000
_cell.angle_alpha   90.00
_cell.angle_beta   90.00
_cell.angle_gamma   90.00
#
_symmetry.space_group_name_H-M   'P 1'
#
loop_
_entity.id
_entity.type
_entity.pdbx_description
1 polymer ?
#
loop_
_entity_poly.entity_id
_entity_poly.type
_entity_poly.pdbx_seq_one_letter_code
_entity_poly.pdbx_strand_id
1 'polypeptide(L)'
;MHINESINCDHFSCSGINEGGFLVPTRNIKKEKIRILMISEVPPENKEDYFYSSDKSDYMNTTIQAFKDAGIEVNSLNELEELGVYLTTAVKCPKLQYRISAKTIKNCSKILEKK
;
A
#
# COMPACT_ATOMS: atom_id res chain seq x y z
N MET A 1 7.49 0.45 -13.59
CA MET A 1 6.69 1.67 -13.45
C MET A 1 6.90 2.30 -12.09
N HIS A 2 7.11 3.62 -12.06
CA HIS A 2 7.07 4.43 -10.84
C HIS A 2 5.61 4.83 -10.54
N ILE A 3 5.02 4.20 -9.53
CA ILE A 3 3.59 4.40 -9.21
C ILE A 3 3.32 5.86 -8.82
N ASN A 4 4.25 6.47 -8.07
CA ASN A 4 4.20 7.88 -7.65
C ASN A 4 4.21 8.89 -8.79
N GLU A 5 4.65 8.51 -9.99
CA GLU A 5 4.59 9.37 -11.19
C GLU A 5 3.28 9.20 -11.97
N SER A 6 2.60 8.06 -11.81
CA SER A 6 1.41 7.69 -12.59
C SER A 6 0.10 7.91 -11.81
N ILE A 7 0.18 7.98 -10.48
CA ILE A 7 -0.98 8.06 -9.60
C ILE A 7 -0.88 9.30 -8.74
N ASN A 8 -1.89 10.16 -8.88
CA ASN A 8 -2.15 11.32 -8.04
C ASN A 8 -3.57 11.24 -7.45
N CYS A 9 -3.78 11.99 -6.37
CA CYS A 9 -5.11 12.28 -5.85
C CYS A 9 -5.62 13.57 -6.51
N ASP A 10 -6.70 13.49 -7.27
CA ASP A 10 -7.32 14.66 -7.94
C ASP A 10 -8.17 15.51 -6.96
N HIS A 11 -7.70 15.67 -5.72
CA HIS A 11 -8.35 16.42 -4.64
C HIS A 11 -9.83 16.08 -4.43
N PHE A 12 -10.13 14.78 -4.34
CA PHE A 12 -11.46 14.34 -3.90
C PHE A 12 -11.76 14.88 -2.50
N SER A 13 -12.99 15.33 -2.24
CA SER A 13 -13.45 15.76 -0.90
C SER A 13 -13.62 14.56 0.03
N CYS A 14 -12.50 13.94 0.40
CA CYS A 14 -12.37 12.87 1.36
C CYS A 14 -12.47 13.42 2.79
N SER A 15 -12.87 12.57 3.72
CA SER A 15 -12.98 12.93 5.14
C SER A 15 -12.40 11.85 6.03
N GLY A 16 -11.95 12.24 7.23
CA GLY A 16 -11.37 11.32 8.20
C GLY A 16 -9.98 10.80 7.81
N ILE A 17 -9.27 11.52 6.93
CA ILE A 17 -7.91 11.17 6.48
C ILE A 17 -6.97 12.36 6.63
N ASN A 18 -5.67 12.07 6.75
CA ASN A 18 -4.61 13.07 6.64
C ASN A 18 -4.21 13.24 5.17
N GLU A 19 -4.73 14.28 4.50
CA GLU A 19 -4.45 14.54 3.08
C GLU A 19 -2.95 14.81 2.81
N GLY A 20 -2.22 15.36 3.78
CA GLY A 20 -0.77 15.56 3.67
C GLY A 20 0.04 14.26 3.72
N GLY A 21 -0.60 13.14 4.07
CA GLY A 21 0.01 11.82 4.15
C GLY A 21 -0.18 10.95 2.91
N PHE A 22 -0.44 11.53 1.72
CA PHE A 22 -0.57 10.73 0.50
C PHE A 22 0.66 9.83 0.29
N LEU A 23 0.43 8.52 0.24
CA LEU A 23 1.48 7.52 0.22
C LEU A 23 1.15 6.42 -0.80
N VAL A 24 2.11 6.17 -1.68
CA VAL A 24 2.11 5.10 -2.68
C VAL A 24 3.53 4.52 -2.74
N PRO A 25 3.71 3.32 -3.33
CA PRO A 25 5.05 2.75 -3.51
C PRO A 25 5.98 3.72 -4.26
N THR A 26 7.18 3.95 -3.71
CA THR A 26 8.18 4.89 -4.25
C THR A 26 9.17 4.24 -5.22
N ARG A 27 9.22 2.90 -5.24
CA ARG A 27 10.14 2.12 -6.08
C ARG A 27 9.53 1.75 -7.43
N ASN A 28 10.40 1.34 -8.35
CA ASN A 28 10.01 0.86 -9.67
C ASN A 28 9.36 -0.53 -9.59
N ILE A 29 8.07 -0.63 -9.91
CA ILE A 29 7.29 -1.87 -9.90
C ILE A 29 7.27 -2.51 -11.30
N LYS A 30 7.63 -3.79 -11.40
CA LYS A 30 7.60 -4.58 -12.64
C LYS A 30 6.23 -5.21 -12.84
N LYS A 31 5.33 -4.51 -13.56
CA LYS A 31 3.92 -4.91 -13.75
C LYS A 31 3.78 -6.34 -14.29
N GLU A 32 4.63 -6.69 -15.25
CA GLU A 32 4.68 -7.99 -15.91
C GLU A 32 5.04 -9.15 -14.98
N LYS A 33 5.59 -8.86 -13.80
CA LYS A 33 5.92 -9.87 -12.78
C LYS A 33 4.82 -10.06 -11.74
N ILE A 34 3.82 -9.18 -11.69
CA ILE A 34 2.77 -9.24 -10.67
C ILE A 34 1.89 -10.48 -10.91
N ARG A 35 1.79 -11.31 -9.88
CA ARG A 35 0.94 -12.52 -9.83
C ARG A 35 -0.10 -12.44 -8.71
N ILE A 36 0.23 -11.72 -7.64
CA ILE A 36 -0.62 -11.56 -6.46
C ILE A 36 -0.69 -10.07 -6.13
N LEU A 37 -1.90 -9.54 -5.97
CA LEU A 37 -2.15 -8.20 -5.49
C LEU A 37 -2.74 -8.28 -4.07
N MET A 38 -2.04 -7.68 -3.10
CA MET A 38 -2.48 -7.59 -1.71
C MET A 38 -2.81 -6.14 -1.38
N ILE A 39 -4.01 -5.91 -0.84
CA ILE A 39 -4.56 -4.57 -0.58
C ILE A 39 -4.92 -4.45 0.90
N SER A 40 -4.19 -3.61 1.64
CA SER A 40 -4.55 -3.21 3.01
C SER A 40 -5.53 -2.03 3.02
N GLU A 41 -6.16 -1.74 4.16
CA GLU A 41 -7.19 -0.69 4.27
C GLU A 41 -6.65 0.72 3.94
N VAL A 42 -5.63 1.16 4.68
CA VAL A 42 -5.05 2.50 4.65
C VAL A 42 -3.53 2.44 4.88
N PRO A 43 -2.75 3.50 4.61
CA PRO A 43 -1.36 3.59 5.02
C PRO A 43 -1.23 3.86 6.53
N PRO A 44 -0.06 3.59 7.13
CA PRO A 44 0.20 3.93 8.53
C PRO A 44 0.28 5.45 8.74
N GLU A 45 0.03 5.90 9.97
CA GLU A 45 0.20 7.32 10.35
C GLU A 45 1.66 7.77 10.18
N ASN A 46 2.60 6.94 10.63
CA ASN A 46 4.02 7.12 10.40
C ASN A 46 4.45 6.41 9.13
N LYS A 47 4.96 7.18 8.15
CA LYS A 47 5.40 6.65 6.85
C LYS A 47 6.52 5.61 6.94
N GLU A 48 7.33 5.63 8.00
CA GLU A 48 8.42 4.66 8.17
C GLU A 48 7.90 3.23 8.41
N ASP A 49 6.64 3.10 8.81
CA ASP A 49 5.98 1.82 9.08
C ASP A 49 5.35 1.20 7.82
N TYR A 50 5.43 1.88 6.66
CA TYR A 50 4.82 1.44 5.41
C TYR A 50 5.60 0.29 4.74
N PHE A 51 4.93 -0.49 3.88
CA PHE A 51 5.50 -1.67 3.21
C PHE A 51 6.83 -1.40 2.51
N TYR A 52 6.96 -0.23 1.88
CA TYR A 52 8.10 0.10 1.00
C TYR A 52 9.18 0.94 1.69
N SER A 53 9.07 1.16 3.00
CA SER A 53 9.99 2.00 3.77
C SER A 53 11.20 1.21 4.28
N SER A 54 10.99 -0.01 4.76
CA SER A 54 12.05 -0.90 5.28
C SER A 54 11.53 -2.33 5.38
N ASP A 55 12.40 -3.33 5.25
CA ASP A 55 12.05 -4.73 5.56
C ASP A 55 11.69 -4.94 7.04
N LYS A 56 12.04 -3.96 7.90
CA LYS A 56 11.71 -3.94 9.34
C LYS A 56 10.51 -3.05 9.68
N SER A 57 9.86 -2.44 8.69
CA SER A 57 8.67 -1.64 8.95
C SER A 57 7.52 -2.51 9.46
N ASP A 58 6.62 -1.97 10.28
CA ASP A 58 5.56 -2.78 10.88
C ASP A 58 4.67 -3.47 9.84
N TYR A 59 4.32 -2.77 8.75
CA TYR A 59 3.53 -3.37 7.67
C TYR A 59 4.30 -4.47 6.95
N MET A 60 5.60 -4.30 6.71
CA MET A 60 6.39 -5.33 6.03
C MET A 60 6.66 -6.54 6.93
N ASN A 61 7.00 -6.30 8.19
CA ASN A 61 7.26 -7.36 9.17
C ASN A 61 6.03 -8.27 9.35
N THR A 62 4.84 -7.69 9.50
CA THR A 62 3.58 -8.45 9.59
C THR A 62 3.24 -9.17 8.29
N THR A 63 3.55 -8.57 7.12
CA THR A 63 3.38 -9.24 5.83
C THR A 63 4.31 -10.45 5.71
N ILE A 64 5.59 -10.29 5.99
CA ILE A 64 6.58 -11.37 5.97
C ILE A 64 6.14 -12.49 6.92
N GLN A 65 5.72 -12.15 8.15
CA GLN A 65 5.23 -13.15 9.10
C GLN A 65 4.02 -13.91 8.55
N ALA A 66 3.06 -13.25 7.90
CA ALA A 66 1.91 -13.91 7.31
C ALA A 66 2.29 -14.92 6.19
N PHE A 67 3.32 -14.61 5.38
CA PHE A 67 3.84 -15.56 4.39
C PHE A 67 4.55 -16.74 5.05
N LYS A 68 5.34 -16.50 6.10
CA LYS A 68 6.00 -17.57 6.89
C LYS A 68 5.00 -18.49 7.56
N ASP A 69 3.94 -17.93 8.15
CA ASP A 69 2.85 -18.69 8.76
C ASP A 69 2.11 -19.56 7.73
N ALA A 70 2.11 -19.14 6.46
CA ALA A 70 1.59 -19.92 5.34
C ALA A 70 2.59 -20.94 4.76
N GLY A 71 3.77 -21.11 5.38
CA GLY A 71 4.82 -22.04 4.95
C GLY A 71 5.69 -21.53 3.80
N ILE A 72 5.66 -20.23 3.50
CA ILE A 72 6.48 -19.59 2.47
C ILE A 72 7.62 -18.83 3.14
N GLU A 73 8.85 -19.33 2.99
CA GLU A 73 10.05 -18.69 3.52
C GLU A 73 10.44 -17.46 2.70
N VAL A 74 10.16 -16.27 3.25
CA VAL A 74 10.57 -14.96 2.71
C VAL A 74 11.11 -14.07 3.83
N ASN A 75 12.09 -13.23 3.55
CA ASN A 75 12.74 -12.36 4.55
C ASN A 75 12.84 -10.89 4.13
N SER A 76 12.39 -10.54 2.92
CA SER A 76 12.51 -9.18 2.40
C SER A 76 11.41 -8.85 1.40
N LEU A 77 11.20 -7.56 1.18
CA LEU A 77 10.35 -7.04 0.10
C LEU A 77 10.82 -7.53 -1.27
N ASN A 78 12.13 -7.66 -1.49
CA ASN A 78 12.65 -8.11 -2.79
C ASN A 78 12.26 -9.56 -3.09
N GLU A 79 12.30 -10.45 -2.09
CA GLU A 79 11.85 -11.84 -2.25
C GLU A 79 10.34 -11.91 -2.54
N LEU A 80 9.53 -11.08 -1.86
CA LEU A 80 8.10 -10.96 -2.17
C LEU A 80 7.85 -10.48 -3.61
N GLU A 81 8.61 -9.51 -4.10
CA GLU A 81 8.54 -9.05 -5.49
C GLU A 81 8.95 -10.14 -6.49
N GLU A 82 9.94 -10.98 -6.16
CA GLU A 82 10.34 -12.12 -6.98
C GLU A 82 9.26 -13.20 -7.08
N LEU A 83 8.48 -13.39 -6.01
CA LEU A 83 7.27 -14.20 -6.01
C LEU A 83 6.11 -13.55 -6.80
N GLY A 84 6.26 -12.30 -7.21
CA GLY A 84 5.25 -11.54 -7.94
C GLY A 84 4.18 -10.92 -7.05
N VAL A 85 4.49 -10.69 -5.77
CA VAL A 85 3.58 -10.02 -4.83
C VAL A 85 3.69 -8.51 -4.98
N TYR A 86 2.55 -7.85 -5.13
CA TYR A 86 2.44 -6.40 -5.12
C TYR A 86 1.54 -5.96 -3.96
N LEU A 87 2.05 -5.05 -3.12
CA LEU A 87 1.41 -4.55 -1.91
C LEU A 87 0.92 -3.12 -2.13
N THR A 88 -0.29 -2.82 -1.69
CA THR A 88 -0.84 -1.46 -1.75
C THR A 88 -1.92 -1.27 -0.70
N THR A 89 -2.47 -0.06 -0.62
CA THR A 89 -3.59 0.28 0.27
C THR A 89 -4.80 0.72 -0.54
N ALA A 90 -6.01 0.46 -0.06
CA ALA A 90 -7.24 0.86 -0.74
C ALA A 90 -7.40 2.40 -0.72
N VAL A 91 -7.09 3.02 0.41
CA VAL A 91 -6.99 4.47 0.57
C VAL A 91 -5.52 4.86 0.57
N LYS A 92 -5.18 6.00 -0.06
CA LYS A 92 -3.79 6.44 -0.20
C LYS A 92 -3.32 7.42 0.88
N CYS A 93 -4.17 7.75 1.84
CA CYS A 93 -3.89 8.67 2.92
C CYS A 93 -4.22 7.99 4.27
N PRO A 94 -3.41 8.21 5.32
CA PRO A 94 -3.66 7.67 6.66
C PRO A 94 -5.02 8.11 7.18
N LYS A 95 -5.71 7.24 7.92
CA LYS A 95 -6.95 7.60 8.61
C LYS A 95 -6.63 8.35 9.91
N LEU A 96 -7.44 9.37 10.23
CA LEU A 96 -7.31 10.16 11.46
C LEU A 96 -8.01 9.51 12.66
N GLN A 97 -8.94 8.59 12.40
CA GLN A 97 -9.73 7.90 13.42
C GLN A 97 -9.78 6.41 13.09
N TYR A 98 -10.35 5.62 14.01
CA TYR A 98 -10.45 4.17 13.85
C TYR A 98 -11.16 3.74 12.55
N ARG A 99 -12.18 4.48 12.13
CA ARG A 99 -13.00 4.19 10.94
C ARG A 99 -12.70 5.16 9.80
N ILE A 100 -12.84 4.66 8.59
CA ILE A 100 -12.84 5.48 7.38
C ILE A 100 -14.24 5.57 6.78
N SER A 101 -14.57 6.72 6.18
CA SER A 101 -15.89 6.91 5.59
C SER A 101 -16.04 6.13 4.28
N ALA A 102 -17.25 5.62 4.01
CA ALA A 102 -17.56 4.97 2.73
C ALA A 102 -17.32 5.89 1.52
N LYS A 103 -17.53 7.21 1.70
CA LYS A 103 -17.23 8.22 0.70
C LYS A 103 -15.74 8.26 0.36
N THR A 104 -14.87 8.23 1.38
CA THR A 104 -13.42 8.19 1.19
C THR A 104 -12.99 6.91 0.48
N ILE A 105 -13.51 5.74 0.89
CA ILE A 105 -13.24 4.46 0.20
C ILE A 105 -13.63 4.55 -1.29
N LYS A 106 -14.85 5.03 -1.59
CA LYS A 106 -15.36 5.17 -2.96
C LYS A 106 -14.55 6.15 -3.81
N ASN A 107 -14.01 7.21 -3.20
CA ASN A 107 -13.16 8.15 -3.91
C ASN A 107 -11.79 7.55 -4.20
N CYS A 108 -11.16 6.91 -3.21
CA CYS A 108 -9.85 6.31 -3.38
C CYS A 108 -9.88 5.05 -4.26
N SER A 109 -11.01 4.34 -4.39
CA SER A 109 -11.12 3.22 -5.32
C SER A 109 -10.83 3.64 -6.76
N LYS A 110 -11.24 4.85 -7.15
CA LYS A 110 -10.93 5.42 -8.48
C LYS A 110 -9.44 5.59 -8.71
N ILE A 111 -8.69 5.88 -7.65
CA ILE A 111 -7.22 6.00 -7.70
C ILE A 111 -6.61 4.60 -7.82
N LEU A 112 -7.13 3.62 -7.07
CA LEU A 112 -6.67 2.23 -7.11
C LEU A 112 -6.90 1.55 -8.48
N GLU A 113 -7.96 1.94 -9.19
CA GLU A 113 -8.30 1.45 -10.53
C GLU A 113 -7.43 2.05 -11.64
N LYS A 114 -6.65 3.11 -11.38
CA LYS A 114 -5.75 3.73 -12.37
C LYS A 114 -4.70 2.70 -12.81
N LYS A 115 -4.59 2.49 -14.12
CA LYS A 115 -3.68 1.52 -14.75
C LYS A 115 -2.30 2.09 -14.96
#